data_AF-Q310M5-F1
#
_entry.id   AF-Q310M5-F1
#
_cell.length_a   1.000
_cell.length_b   1.000
_cell.length_c   1.000
_cell.angle_alpha   90.00
_cell.angle_beta   90.00
_cell.angle_gamma   90.00
#
_symmetry.space_group_name_H-M   'P 1'
#
loop_
_entity.id
_entity.type
_entity.pdbx_description
1 polymer ?
#
loop_
_entity_poly.entity_id
_entity_poly.type
_entity_poly.pdbx_seq_one_letter_code
_entity_poly.pdbx_strand_id
1 'polypeptide(L)'
;MSNVHNDYLGAKIGMWLFLFTEVLLFGGLFLLYAIYLHQHPAEFHKASKELDVLLGTVNTVVLITSSFFVALSISALQQGKVVLCKRLLTATVGCALIFLVIKYFEWSAKIHHGIYPDSDQLLLRPAGEIVYFGLYYVMTGLHGIHVIIGGAVLLYALRLINAGRVTADNFIFLENSGLYWHLVDLVWIYLFPLFYLIV
;
A
#
# COMPACT_ATOMS: atom_id res chain seq x y z
N MET A 1 34.68 9.31 -23.07
CA MET A 1 33.31 9.49 -22.54
C MET A 1 32.63 8.14 -22.61
N SER A 2 32.53 7.42 -21.49
CA SER A 2 31.86 6.12 -21.45
C SER A 2 30.39 6.34 -21.78
N ASN A 3 29.92 5.80 -22.90
CA ASN A 3 28.49 5.67 -23.16
C ASN A 3 27.92 4.78 -22.05
N VAL A 4 27.38 5.40 -21.01
CA VAL A 4 26.62 4.69 -19.98
C VAL A 4 25.38 4.17 -20.71
N HIS A 5 25.42 2.90 -21.08
CA HIS A 5 24.28 2.19 -21.63
C HIS A 5 23.25 2.06 -20.50
N ASN A 6 22.38 3.06 -20.35
CA ASN A 6 21.23 2.96 -19.49
C ASN A 6 20.28 1.95 -20.14
N ASP A 7 20.31 0.72 -19.64
CA ASP A 7 19.39 -0.33 -20.06
C ASP A 7 17.99 -0.03 -19.51
N TYR A 8 17.32 0.91 -20.17
CA TYR A 8 15.93 1.31 -19.89
C TYR A 8 15.00 0.09 -19.91
N LEU A 9 15.24 -0.82 -20.86
CA LEU A 9 14.42 -2.00 -21.05
C LEU A 9 14.61 -2.98 -19.89
N GLY A 10 15.85 -3.27 -19.50
CA GLY A 10 16.17 -4.12 -18.36
C GLY A 10 15.61 -3.60 -17.04
N ALA A 11 15.76 -2.30 -16.77
CA ALA A 11 15.21 -1.68 -15.56
C ALA A 11 13.66 -1.76 -15.51
N LYS A 12 13.00 -1.58 -16.66
CA LYS A 12 11.54 -1.65 -16.76
C LYS A 12 11.03 -3.09 -16.64
N ILE A 13 11.64 -4.03 -17.34
CA ILE A 13 11.29 -5.46 -17.26
C ILE A 13 11.51 -5.98 -15.84
N GLY A 14 12.63 -5.62 -15.19
CA GLY A 14 12.90 -5.99 -13.80
C GLY A 14 11.83 -5.47 -12.85
N MET A 15 11.39 -4.22 -13.02
CA MET A 15 10.30 -3.65 -12.24
C MET A 15 8.99 -4.41 -12.48
N TRP A 16 8.60 -4.66 -13.73
CA TRP A 16 7.38 -5.42 -14.05
C TRP A 16 7.38 -6.85 -13.50
N LEU A 17 8.53 -7.53 -13.57
CA LEU A 17 8.68 -8.86 -13.00
C LEU A 17 8.51 -8.84 -11.48
N PHE A 18 9.09 -7.83 -10.81
CA PHE A 18 8.91 -7.62 -9.38
C PHE A 18 7.44 -7.31 -9.02
N LEU A 19 6.77 -6.44 -9.79
CA LEU A 19 5.33 -6.18 -9.58
C LEU A 19 4.50 -7.45 -9.74
N PHE A 20 4.84 -8.31 -10.70
CA PHE A 20 4.15 -9.57 -10.90
C PHE A 20 4.32 -10.51 -9.69
N THR A 21 5.51 -10.58 -9.10
CA THR A 21 5.71 -11.40 -7.88
C THR A 21 4.89 -10.88 -6.70
N GLU A 22 4.75 -9.57 -6.56
CA GLU A 22 3.92 -8.95 -5.51
C GLU A 22 2.42 -9.23 -5.74
N VAL A 23 1.95 -9.15 -6.99
CA VAL A 23 0.57 -9.52 -7.33
C VAL A 23 0.29 -10.99 -7.00
N LEU A 24 1.24 -11.90 -7.24
CA LEU A 24 1.09 -13.31 -6.87
C LEU A 24 1.07 -13.52 -5.35
N LEU A 25 1.92 -12.80 -4.60
CA LEU A 25 1.96 -12.86 -3.14
C LEU A 25 0.61 -12.46 -2.53
N PHE A 26 0.10 -11.29 -2.90
CA PHE A 26 -1.21 -10.83 -2.42
C PHE A 26 -2.37 -11.65 -3.01
N GLY A 27 -2.26 -12.11 -4.25
CA GLY A 27 -3.24 -12.98 -4.89
C GLY A 27 -3.44 -14.30 -4.13
N GLY A 28 -2.36 -14.93 -3.67
CA GLY A 28 -2.43 -16.11 -2.83
C GLY A 28 -3.13 -15.85 -1.49
N LEU A 29 -2.83 -14.72 -0.86
CA LEU A 29 -3.49 -14.28 0.38
C LEU A 29 -5.00 -14.02 0.15
N PHE A 30 -5.38 -13.35 -0.94
CA PHE A 30 -6.79 -13.13 -1.29
C PHE A 30 -7.55 -14.43 -1.54
N LEU A 31 -6.94 -15.40 -2.21
CA LEU A 31 -7.53 -16.74 -2.38
C LEU A 31 -7.75 -17.43 -1.03
N LEU A 32 -6.77 -17.35 -0.14
CA LEU A 32 -6.89 -17.90 1.21
C LEU A 32 -8.07 -17.27 1.96
N TYR A 33 -8.20 -15.94 1.91
CA TYR A 33 -9.35 -15.24 2.50
C TYR A 33 -10.68 -15.69 1.89
N ALA A 34 -10.77 -15.78 0.56
CA ALA A 34 -12.00 -16.19 -0.12
C ALA A 34 -12.44 -17.61 0.29
N ILE A 35 -11.49 -18.54 0.45
CA ILE A 35 -11.77 -19.91 0.92
C ILE A 35 -12.33 -19.89 2.34
N TYR A 36 -11.71 -19.15 3.26
CA TYR A 36 -12.19 -19.07 4.65
C TYR A 36 -13.50 -18.30 4.80
N LEU A 37 -13.72 -17.25 3.99
CA LEU A 37 -15.01 -16.55 3.93
C LEU A 37 -16.14 -17.49 3.50
N HIS A 38 -15.89 -18.35 2.51
CA HIS A 38 -16.86 -19.35 2.07
C HIS A 38 -17.15 -20.41 3.17
N GLN A 39 -16.14 -20.77 3.97
CA GLN A 39 -16.30 -21.75 5.05
C GLN A 39 -17.01 -21.17 6.29
N HIS A 40 -16.76 -19.90 6.63
CA HIS A 40 -17.26 -19.26 7.86
C HIS A 40 -17.96 -17.91 7.60
N PRO A 41 -19.01 -17.84 6.74
CA PRO A 41 -19.59 -16.57 6.29
C PRO A 41 -20.24 -15.76 7.43
N ALA A 42 -20.91 -16.42 8.37
CA ALA A 42 -21.61 -15.74 9.47
C ALA A 42 -20.64 -15.13 10.50
N GLU A 43 -19.51 -15.77 10.73
CA GLU A 43 -18.48 -15.32 11.69
C GLU A 43 -17.67 -14.16 11.09
N PHE A 44 -17.35 -14.22 9.80
CA PHE A 44 -16.73 -13.11 9.06
C PHE A 44 -17.64 -11.87 9.09
N HIS A 45 -18.96 -12.03 8.89
CA HIS A 45 -19.90 -10.90 8.92
C HIS A 45 -19.97 -10.22 10.30
N LYS A 46 -19.85 -11.00 11.38
CA LYS A 46 -19.78 -10.44 12.73
C LYS A 46 -18.47 -9.68 12.95
N ALA A 47 -17.34 -10.26 12.56
CA ALA A 47 -16.02 -9.66 12.75
C ALA A 47 -15.84 -8.36 11.95
N SER A 48 -16.39 -8.29 10.72
CA SER A 48 -16.38 -7.08 9.88
C SER A 48 -17.05 -5.87 10.54
N LYS A 49 -18.14 -6.09 11.29
CA LYS A 49 -18.85 -5.00 12.00
C LYS A 49 -18.04 -4.38 13.13
N GLU A 50 -16.99 -5.05 13.59
CA GLU A 50 -16.07 -4.50 14.59
C GLU A 50 -14.99 -3.60 13.96
N LEU A 51 -14.96 -3.43 12.64
CA LEU A 51 -14.05 -2.53 11.94
C LEU A 51 -14.73 -1.20 11.64
N ASP A 52 -13.97 -0.11 11.77
CA ASP A 52 -14.48 1.24 11.50
C ASP A 52 -14.39 1.55 9.99
N VAL A 53 -15.54 1.46 9.31
CA VAL A 53 -15.67 1.73 7.87
C VAL A 53 -15.31 3.18 7.53
N LEU A 54 -15.52 4.13 8.44
CA LEU A 54 -15.22 5.54 8.20
C LEU A 54 -13.70 5.76 8.16
N LEU A 55 -12.97 5.22 9.15
CA LEU A 55 -11.50 5.25 9.14
C LEU A 55 -10.91 4.52 7.93
N GLY A 56 -11.49 3.37 7.55
CA GLY A 56 -11.12 2.66 6.33
C GLY A 56 -11.35 3.48 5.06
N THR A 57 -12.50 4.17 4.96
CA THR A 57 -12.86 5.00 3.80
C THR A 57 -11.94 6.20 3.66
N VAL A 58 -11.64 6.89 4.76
CA VAL A 58 -10.69 8.03 4.77
C VAL A 58 -9.32 7.59 4.27
N ASN A 59 -8.83 6.43 4.74
CA ASN A 59 -7.57 5.86 4.27
C ASN A 59 -7.55 5.60 2.77
N THR A 60 -8.64 5.04 2.23
CA THR A 60 -8.78 4.77 0.80
C THR A 60 -8.76 6.07 -0.03
N VAL A 61 -9.49 7.11 0.41
CA VAL A 61 -9.48 8.42 -0.26
C VAL A 61 -8.08 9.04 -0.23
N VAL A 62 -7.38 8.95 0.91
CA VAL A 62 -6.02 9.47 1.07
C VAL A 62 -5.05 8.75 0.13
N LEU A 63 -5.12 7.42 0.02
CA LEU A 63 -4.23 6.65 -0.85
C LEU A 63 -4.49 6.88 -2.34
N ILE A 64 -5.74 6.88 -2.79
CA ILE A 64 -6.11 7.20 -4.18
C ILE A 64 -5.63 8.60 -4.55
N THR A 65 -5.82 9.58 -3.64
CA THR A 65 -5.33 10.95 -3.85
C THR A 65 -3.80 10.97 -3.95
N SER A 66 -3.10 10.20 -3.11
CA SER A 66 -1.64 10.10 -3.13
C SER A 66 -1.12 9.52 -4.45
N SER A 67 -1.83 8.53 -4.99
CA SER A 67 -1.55 7.86 -6.26
C SER A 67 -1.71 8.85 -7.42
N PHE A 68 -2.77 9.65 -7.41
CA PHE A 68 -2.97 10.74 -8.37
C PHE A 68 -1.82 11.78 -8.32
N PHE A 69 -1.35 12.15 -7.13
CA PHE A 69 -0.20 13.07 -7.00
C PHE A 69 1.09 12.50 -7.57
N VAL A 70 1.34 11.20 -7.43
CA VAL A 70 2.51 10.55 -8.04
C VAL A 70 2.45 10.63 -9.57
N ALA A 71 1.30 10.30 -10.17
CA ALA A 71 1.11 10.39 -11.61
C ALA A 71 1.36 11.81 -12.13
N LEU A 72 0.78 12.82 -11.45
CA LEU A 72 1.02 14.23 -11.77
C LEU A 72 2.49 14.64 -11.58
N SER A 73 3.19 14.07 -10.60
CA SER A 73 4.59 14.38 -10.34
C SER A 73 5.51 13.93 -11.49
N ILE A 74 5.21 12.77 -12.08
CA ILE A 74 5.94 12.23 -13.24
C ILE A 74 5.70 13.13 -14.45
N SER A 75 4.43 13.47 -14.74
CA SER A 75 4.11 14.39 -15.84
C SER A 75 4.72 15.78 -15.65
N ALA A 76 4.76 16.30 -14.42
CA ALA A 76 5.40 17.58 -14.11
C ALA A 76 6.92 17.53 -14.35
N LEU A 77 7.58 16.41 -14.03
CA LEU A 77 9.00 16.24 -14.28
C LEU A 77 9.31 16.17 -15.78
N GLN A 78 8.49 15.45 -16.56
CA GLN A 78 8.60 15.38 -18.03
C GLN A 78 8.43 16.76 -18.69
N GLN A 79 7.62 17.64 -18.11
CA GLN A 79 7.46 19.03 -18.58
C GLN A 79 8.55 19.99 -18.06
N GLY A 80 9.59 19.49 -17.37
CA GLY A 80 10.64 20.31 -16.77
C GLY A 80 10.20 21.11 -15.52
N LYS A 81 8.98 20.91 -15.01
CA LYS A 81 8.44 21.60 -13.82
C LYS A 81 8.90 20.91 -12.53
N VAL A 82 10.21 20.94 -12.27
CA VAL A 82 10.85 20.23 -11.15
C VAL A 82 10.28 20.63 -9.78
N VAL A 83 9.97 21.91 -9.57
CA VAL A 83 9.41 22.40 -8.29
C VAL A 83 8.03 21.79 -8.02
N LEU A 84 7.19 21.68 -9.06
CA LEU A 84 5.86 21.08 -8.94
C LEU A 84 5.97 19.57 -8.66
N CYS A 85 6.88 18.88 -9.37
CA CYS A 85 7.18 17.46 -9.11
C CYS A 85 7.56 17.22 -7.63
N LYS A 86 8.50 18.02 -7.09
CA LYS A 86 8.93 17.91 -5.69
C LYS A 86 7.77 18.11 -4.72
N ARG A 87 6.93 19.13 -4.92
CA ARG A 87 5.77 19.42 -4.06
C ARG A 87 4.77 18.27 -4.06
N LEU A 88 4.49 17.69 -5.22
CA LEU A 88 3.57 16.56 -5.35
C LEU A 88 4.12 15.31 -4.66
N LEU A 89 5.41 15.00 -4.84
CA LEU A 89 6.03 13.87 -4.15
C LEU A 89 6.05 14.04 -2.63
N THR A 90 6.35 15.24 -2.12
CA THR A 90 6.26 15.50 -0.68
C THR A 90 4.83 15.38 -0.16
N ALA A 91 3.82 15.78 -0.95
CA ALA A 91 2.43 15.61 -0.59
C ALA A 91 2.04 14.13 -0.53
N THR A 92 2.47 13.31 -1.50
CA THR A 92 2.25 11.85 -1.48
C THR A 92 2.84 11.21 -0.23
N VAL A 93 4.08 11.55 0.15
CA VAL A 93 4.70 11.02 1.38
C VAL A 93 3.92 11.47 2.62
N GLY A 94 3.40 12.69 2.63
CA GLY A 94 2.50 13.16 3.69
C GLY A 94 1.22 12.32 3.79
N CYS A 95 0.58 12.02 2.65
CA CYS A 95 -0.58 11.13 2.59
C CYS A 95 -0.25 9.71 3.12
N ALA A 96 0.91 9.17 2.77
CA ALA A 96 1.37 7.88 3.28
C ALA A 96 1.52 7.86 4.80
N LEU A 97 2.07 8.93 5.38
CA LEU A 97 2.20 9.06 6.83
C LEU A 97 0.83 9.17 7.51
N ILE A 98 -0.11 9.94 6.94
CA ILE A 98 -1.48 10.03 7.44
C ILE A 98 -2.14 8.64 7.46
N PHE A 99 -1.99 7.86 6.38
CA PHE A 99 -2.48 6.49 6.31
C PHE A 99 -1.92 5.61 7.44
N LEU A 100 -0.59 5.65 7.64
CA LEU A 100 0.06 4.87 8.70
C LEU A 100 -0.39 5.28 10.10
N VAL A 101 -0.59 6.58 10.34
CA VAL A 101 -1.07 7.10 11.64
C VAL A 101 -2.51 6.64 11.91
N ILE A 102 -3.41 6.75 10.93
CA ILE A 102 -4.79 6.28 11.10
C ILE A 102 -4.80 4.78 11.40
N LYS A 103 -3.98 4.00 10.69
CA LYS A 103 -3.86 2.55 10.94
C LYS A 103 -3.25 2.21 12.29
N TYR A 104 -2.26 2.96 12.73
CA TYR A 104 -1.70 2.81 14.07
C TYR A 104 -2.77 2.99 15.15
N PHE A 105 -3.62 4.00 15.03
CA PHE A 105 -4.71 4.22 15.98
C PHE A 105 -5.76 3.09 15.94
N GLU A 106 -6.14 2.63 14.75
CA GLU A 106 -7.09 1.52 14.60
C GLU A 106 -6.55 0.21 15.22
N TRP A 107 -5.28 -0.10 14.98
CA TRP A 107 -4.62 -1.27 15.57
C TRP A 107 -4.48 -1.13 17.08
N SER A 108 -4.02 0.03 17.57
CA SER A 108 -3.88 0.28 19.01
C SER A 108 -5.22 0.14 19.72
N ALA A 109 -6.31 0.67 19.15
CA ALA A 109 -7.65 0.51 19.71
C ALA A 109 -8.08 -0.97 19.77
N LYS A 110 -7.79 -1.78 18.74
CA LYS A 110 -8.11 -3.22 18.74
C LYS A 110 -7.27 -4.02 19.74
N ILE A 111 -5.98 -3.68 19.88
CA ILE A 111 -5.08 -4.27 20.88
C ILE A 111 -5.56 -3.92 22.30
N HIS A 112 -6.00 -2.68 22.53
CA HIS A 112 -6.59 -2.26 23.81
C HIS A 112 -7.88 -3.01 24.16
N HIS A 113 -8.66 -3.41 23.15
CA HIS A 113 -9.81 -4.30 23.32
C HIS A 113 -9.45 -5.79 23.44
N GLY A 114 -8.17 -6.14 23.55
CA GLY A 114 -7.70 -7.52 23.73
C GLY A 114 -7.72 -8.37 22.46
N ILE A 115 -7.94 -7.78 21.28
CA ILE A 115 -8.01 -8.48 19.99
C ILE A 115 -6.66 -8.34 19.28
N TYR A 116 -5.68 -9.14 19.71
CA TYR A 116 -4.38 -9.25 19.04
C TYR A 116 -4.08 -10.71 18.64
N PRO A 117 -3.22 -10.96 17.63
CA PRO A 117 -2.83 -12.32 17.25
C PRO A 117 -2.29 -13.06 18.48
N ASP A 118 -2.83 -14.25 18.78
CA ASP A 118 -2.48 -15.07 19.95
C ASP A 118 -2.95 -14.52 21.32
N SER A 119 -3.94 -13.64 21.34
CA SER A 119 -4.59 -13.19 22.58
C SER A 119 -5.56 -14.22 23.14
N ASP A 120 -5.60 -14.37 24.47
CA ASP A 120 -6.55 -15.25 25.17
C ASP A 120 -8.01 -14.96 24.79
N GLN A 121 -8.35 -13.68 24.59
CA GLN A 121 -9.70 -13.26 24.21
C GLN A 121 -10.06 -13.60 22.76
N LEU A 122 -9.10 -13.58 21.84
CA LEU A 122 -9.30 -14.02 20.46
C LEU A 122 -9.42 -15.55 20.39
N LEU A 123 -8.57 -16.28 21.12
CA LEU A 123 -8.59 -17.75 21.15
C LEU A 123 -9.87 -18.34 21.76
N LEU A 124 -10.61 -17.56 22.55
CA LEU A 124 -11.93 -17.90 23.07
C LEU A 124 -13.07 -17.66 22.05
N ARG A 125 -12.79 -17.01 20.92
CA ARG A 125 -13.78 -16.72 19.86
C ARG A 125 -13.94 -17.91 18.89
N PRO A 126 -15.02 -17.94 18.09
CA PRO A 126 -15.20 -18.93 17.03
C PRO A 126 -14.01 -18.94 16.05
N ALA A 127 -13.71 -20.12 15.50
CA ALA A 127 -12.55 -20.33 14.64
C ALA A 127 -12.50 -19.38 13.43
N GLY A 128 -13.64 -19.02 12.85
CA GLY A 128 -13.73 -18.06 11.74
C GLY A 128 -13.40 -16.63 12.13
N GLU A 129 -13.74 -16.19 13.35
CA GLU A 129 -13.33 -14.86 13.85
C GLU A 129 -11.82 -14.78 14.10
N ILE A 130 -11.23 -15.86 14.65
CA ILE A 130 -9.77 -15.98 14.84
C ILE A 130 -9.05 -15.87 13.49
N VAL A 131 -9.51 -16.61 12.49
CA VAL A 131 -8.91 -16.60 11.15
C VAL A 131 -9.12 -15.25 10.47
N TYR A 132 -10.30 -14.63 10.59
CA TYR A 132 -10.55 -13.31 10.02
C TYR A 132 -9.59 -12.25 10.56
N PHE A 133 -9.45 -12.14 11.89
CA PHE A 133 -8.54 -11.17 12.49
C PHE A 133 -7.07 -11.51 12.22
N GLY A 134 -6.70 -12.81 12.19
CA GLY A 134 -5.36 -13.24 11.80
C GLY A 134 -5.00 -12.81 10.37
N LEU A 135 -5.89 -13.09 9.40
CA LEU A 135 -5.74 -12.65 8.01
C LEU A 135 -5.73 -11.13 7.89
N TYR A 136 -6.60 -10.43 8.62
CA TYR A 136 -6.62 -8.96 8.68
C TYR A 136 -5.25 -8.41 9.11
N TYR A 137 -4.68 -8.87 10.21
CA TYR A 137 -3.38 -8.37 10.70
C TYR A 137 -2.23 -8.71 9.75
N VAL A 138 -2.21 -9.93 9.19
CA VAL A 138 -1.16 -10.33 8.24
C VAL A 138 -1.25 -9.50 6.96
N MET A 139 -2.42 -9.40 6.34
CA MET A 139 -2.58 -8.70 5.06
C MET A 139 -2.38 -7.19 5.21
N THR A 140 -2.99 -6.57 6.22
CA THR A 140 -2.85 -5.12 6.44
C THR A 140 -1.47 -4.76 6.98
N GLY A 141 -0.83 -5.63 7.76
CA GLY A 141 0.54 -5.45 8.23
C GLY A 141 1.56 -5.56 7.09
N LEU A 142 1.43 -6.58 6.25
CA LEU A 142 2.27 -6.74 5.07
C LEU A 142 2.09 -5.55 4.11
N HIS A 143 0.86 -5.11 3.87
CA HIS A 143 0.59 -3.90 3.11
C HIS A 143 1.20 -2.64 3.76
N GLY A 144 1.10 -2.48 5.08
CA GLY A 144 1.72 -1.36 5.80
C GLY A 144 3.24 -1.31 5.62
N ILE A 145 3.91 -2.46 5.62
CA ILE A 145 5.34 -2.56 5.30
C ILE A 145 5.61 -2.06 3.88
N HIS A 146 4.78 -2.45 2.90
CA HIS A 146 4.91 -2.00 1.51
C HIS A 146 4.72 -0.49 1.36
N VAL A 147 3.77 0.10 2.10
CA VAL A 147 3.57 1.56 2.14
C VAL A 147 4.81 2.26 2.71
N ILE A 148 5.42 1.72 3.77
CA ILE A 148 6.65 2.28 4.36
C ILE A 148 7.81 2.21 3.36
N ILE A 149 8.02 1.05 2.74
CA ILE A 149 9.07 0.85 1.73
C ILE A 149 8.84 1.79 0.54
N GLY A 150 7.60 1.90 0.05
CA GLY A 150 7.24 2.77 -1.05
C GLY A 150 7.48 4.25 -0.72
N GLY A 151 7.14 4.65 0.50
CA GLY A 151 7.37 6.01 0.98
C GLY A 151 8.86 6.33 1.06
N ALA A 152 9.67 5.37 1.54
CA ALA A 152 11.12 5.48 1.56
C ALA A 152 11.72 5.58 0.15
N VAL A 153 11.22 4.80 -0.81
CA VAL A 153 11.64 4.85 -2.22
C VAL A 153 11.28 6.20 -2.85
N LEU A 154 10.09 6.74 -2.60
CA LEU A 154 9.68 8.07 -3.07
C LEU A 154 10.51 9.20 -2.43
N LEU A 155 10.83 9.10 -1.13
CA LEU A 155 11.75 10.02 -0.47
C LEU A 155 13.16 9.95 -1.06
N TYR A 156 13.62 8.75 -1.41
CA TYR A 156 14.90 8.57 -2.09
C TYR A 156 14.87 9.16 -3.50
N ALA A 157 13.78 8.96 -4.26
CA ALA A 157 13.58 9.61 -5.56
C ALA A 157 13.64 11.15 -5.42
N LEU A 158 12.99 11.71 -4.41
CA LEU A 158 13.05 13.14 -4.10
C LEU A 158 14.47 13.64 -3.83
N ARG A 159 15.28 12.87 -3.08
CA ARG A 159 16.70 13.18 -2.87
C ARG A 159 17.50 13.15 -4.17
N LEU A 160 17.24 12.19 -5.07
CA LEU A 160 17.90 12.10 -6.36
C LEU A 160 17.54 13.27 -7.29
N ILE A 161 16.28 13.73 -7.25
CA ILE A 161 15.84 14.93 -7.97
C ILE A 161 16.55 16.17 -7.41
N ASN A 162 16.72 16.28 -6.08
CA ASN A 162 17.47 17.38 -5.47
C ASN A 162 18.96 17.37 -5.86
N ALA A 163 19.55 16.19 -6.01
CA ALA A 163 20.94 16.01 -6.45
C ALA A 163 21.13 16.19 -7.98
N GLY A 164 20.07 16.47 -8.73
CA GLY A 164 20.11 16.62 -10.19
C GLY A 164 20.41 15.31 -10.95
N ARG A 165 20.30 14.15 -10.30
CA ARG A 165 20.53 12.83 -10.92
C ARG A 165 19.30 12.28 -11.64
N VAL A 166 18.11 12.72 -11.22
CA VAL A 166 16.84 12.45 -11.88
C VAL A 166 16.39 13.74 -12.53
N THR A 167 16.36 13.73 -13.87
CA THR A 167 16.04 14.88 -14.72
C THR A 167 14.91 14.50 -15.69
N ALA A 168 14.43 15.47 -16.48
CA ALA A 168 13.40 15.22 -17.49
C ALA A 168 13.83 14.15 -18.53
N ASP A 169 15.14 13.99 -18.78
CA ASP A 169 15.67 13.01 -19.73
C ASP A 169 15.94 11.64 -19.09
N ASN A 170 16.03 11.56 -17.75
CA ASN A 170 16.26 10.33 -17.01
C ASN A 170 15.35 10.24 -15.77
N PHE A 171 14.06 10.03 -16.04
CA PHE A 171 13.02 9.87 -15.01
C PHE A 171 12.67 8.41 -14.69
N ILE A 172 13.43 7.44 -15.23
CA ILE A 172 13.18 6.00 -15.10
C ILE A 172 13.00 5.58 -13.63
N PHE A 173 13.88 6.08 -12.76
CA PHE A 173 13.80 5.78 -11.33
C PHE A 173 12.49 6.27 -10.70
N LEU A 174 12.05 7.47 -11.07
CA LEU A 174 10.79 8.03 -10.58
C LEU A 174 9.58 7.27 -11.14
N GLU A 175 9.63 6.89 -12.42
CA GLU A 175 8.59 6.08 -13.07
C GLU A 175 8.46 4.71 -12.38
N ASN A 176 9.56 3.99 -12.17
CA ASN A 176 9.55 2.70 -11.48
C ASN A 176 9.09 2.83 -10.02
N SER A 177 9.53 3.88 -9.32
CA SER A 177 9.05 4.19 -7.96
C SER A 177 7.54 4.46 -7.94
N GLY A 178 7.03 5.16 -8.96
CA GLY A 178 5.61 5.43 -9.11
C GLY A 178 4.80 4.18 -9.42
N LEU A 179 5.28 3.31 -10.32
CA LEU A 179 4.65 2.01 -10.61
C LEU A 179 4.53 1.14 -9.35
N TYR A 180 5.56 1.12 -8.50
CA TYR A 180 5.48 0.47 -7.20
C TYR A 180 4.38 1.07 -6.31
N TRP A 181 4.36 2.40 -6.19
CA TRP A 181 3.36 3.10 -5.37
C TRP A 181 1.93 2.82 -5.85
N HIS A 182 1.70 2.84 -7.17
CA HIS A 182 0.41 2.52 -7.77
C HIS A 182 -0.02 1.07 -7.51
N LEU A 183 0.91 0.12 -7.52
CA LEU A 183 0.58 -1.27 -7.16
C LEU A 183 0.16 -1.38 -5.70
N VAL A 184 0.90 -0.73 -4.79
CA VAL A 184 0.57 -0.71 -3.36
C VAL A 184 -0.84 -0.12 -3.16
N ASP A 185 -1.13 1.02 -3.77
CA ASP A 185 -2.47 1.63 -3.77
C ASP A 185 -3.55 0.69 -4.32
N LEU A 186 -3.30 0.04 -5.46
CA LEU A 186 -4.22 -0.93 -6.06
C LEU A 186 -4.54 -2.08 -5.10
N VAL A 187 -3.53 -2.65 -4.43
CA VAL A 187 -3.73 -3.71 -3.44
C VAL A 187 -4.65 -3.24 -2.30
N TRP A 188 -4.50 -1.99 -1.85
CA TRP A 188 -5.37 -1.42 -0.82
C TRP A 188 -6.82 -1.28 -1.29
N ILE A 189 -7.03 -0.86 -2.54
CA ILE A 189 -8.37 -0.74 -3.15
C ILE A 189 -9.12 -2.08 -3.13
N TYR A 190 -8.42 -3.22 -3.19
CA TYR A 190 -9.04 -4.53 -3.03
C TYR A 190 -9.20 -4.95 -1.56
N LEU A 191 -8.21 -4.66 -0.71
CA LEU A 191 -8.27 -4.97 0.73
C LEU A 191 -9.43 -4.26 1.43
N PHE A 192 -9.66 -2.99 1.11
CA PHE A 192 -10.66 -2.19 1.81
C PHE A 192 -12.08 -2.76 1.66
N PRO A 193 -12.64 -2.99 0.45
CA PRO A 193 -13.95 -3.59 0.32
C PRO A 193 -14.02 -4.98 0.93
N LEU A 194 -12.97 -5.78 0.77
CA LEU A 194 -12.95 -7.17 1.22
C LEU A 194 -13.07 -7.30 2.75
N PHE A 195 -12.44 -6.39 3.50
CA PHE A 195 -12.52 -6.39 4.97
C PHE A 195 -13.64 -5.49 5.53
N TYR A 196 -13.96 -4.36 4.89
CA TYR A 196 -14.85 -3.33 5.46
C TYR A 196 -16.25 -3.26 4.83
N LEU A 197 -16.46 -3.77 3.61
CA LEU A 197 -17.72 -3.60 2.87
C LEU A 197 -18.41 -4.91 2.44
N ILE A 198 -17.64 -5.90 2.01
CA ILE A 198 -18.12 -7.18 1.44
C ILE A 198 -18.12 -8.25 2.53
N VAL A 199 -18.69 -7.88 3.67
CA VAL A 199 -19.13 -8.88 4.64
C VAL A 199 -20.49 -8.51 5.14
#